data_AF-A0A4W6D173-F1
#
_entry.id   AF-A0A4W6D173-F1
#
_cell.length_a   1.000
_cell.length_b   1.000
_cell.length_c   1.000
_cell.angle_alpha   90.00
_cell.angle_beta   90.00
_cell.angle_gamma   90.00
#
_symmetry.space_group_name_H-M   'P 1'
#
loop_
_entity.id
_entity.type
_entity.pdbx_description
1 polymer ?
#
loop_
_entity_poly.entity_id
_entity_poly.type
_entity_poly.pdbx_seq_one_letter_code
_entity_poly.pdbx_strand_id
1 'polypeptide(L)'
;MLTVFWDMQGPITISFLEKGSTVNSANYCELLRQVKKDIKNKRRGHQSKGVILHHDNARPHTAAQTVQTINELGWELLPHPPDSPDLAPSDFHLFGPLKAFTRGTKFESDDEIKSVVSDWLRHQSKDFYAEGIRKLVHRWEKCVTVLGDYVEKLKKSKLLSVLEVLIPKNSPYLLNDPRI
;
A
#
# COMPACT_ATOMS: atom_id res chain seq x y z
N MET A 1 15.09 -5.28 10.35
CA MET A 1 14.14 -4.96 9.24
C MET A 1 12.81 -4.53 9.86
N LEU A 2 12.17 -3.45 9.38
CA LEU A 2 10.81 -3.05 9.82
C LEU A 2 9.77 -3.71 8.91
N THR A 3 8.75 -4.32 9.51
CA THR A 3 7.51 -4.73 8.82
C THR A 3 6.32 -4.09 9.53
N VAL A 4 5.44 -3.43 8.77
CA VAL A 4 4.27 -2.73 9.31
C VAL A 4 3.00 -3.07 8.52
N PHE A 5 1.96 -3.45 9.24
CA PHE A 5 0.59 -3.58 8.74
C PHE A 5 -0.24 -2.43 9.28
N TRP A 6 -1.04 -1.80 8.43
CA TRP A 6 -1.82 -0.61 8.79
C TRP A 6 -3.09 -0.52 7.94
N ASP A 7 -4.07 0.23 8.44
CA ASP A 7 -5.32 0.55 7.73
C ASP A 7 -5.63 2.05 7.85
N MET A 8 -6.81 2.48 7.40
CA MET A 8 -7.25 3.88 7.48
C MET A 8 -7.29 4.45 8.92
N GLN A 9 -7.24 3.62 9.96
CA GLN A 9 -7.24 4.06 11.36
C GLN A 9 -5.83 4.08 11.97
N GLY A 10 -4.82 3.60 11.24
CA GLY A 10 -3.42 3.61 11.66
C GLY A 10 -2.77 2.23 11.76
N PRO A 11 -1.64 2.12 12.46
CA PRO A 11 -0.87 0.88 12.49
C PRO A 11 -1.65 -0.22 13.24
N ILE A 12 -1.68 -1.41 12.65
CA ILE A 12 -2.24 -2.64 13.21
C ILE A 12 -1.14 -3.43 13.90
N THR A 13 -0.05 -3.72 13.20
CA THR A 13 1.09 -4.47 13.75
C THR A 13 2.38 -3.82 13.26
N ILE A 14 3.32 -3.58 14.18
CA ILE A 14 4.67 -3.09 13.90
C ILE A 14 5.62 -4.17 14.42
N SER A 15 6.44 -4.72 13.54
CA SER A 15 7.37 -5.80 13.87
C SER A 15 8.77 -5.46 13.37
N PHE A 16 9.76 -5.84 14.15
CA PHE A 16 11.16 -5.69 13.80
C PHE A 16 11.84 -7.05 13.84
N LEU A 17 12.43 -7.44 12.71
CA LEU A 17 13.36 -8.57 12.70
C LEU A 17 14.70 -8.16 13.28
N GLU A 18 15.36 -9.13 13.92
CA GLU A 18 16.73 -9.02 14.40
C GLU A 18 17.70 -8.58 13.30
N LYS A 19 18.82 -8.00 13.73
CA LYS A 19 19.84 -7.49 12.83
C LYS A 19 20.43 -8.64 12.01
N GLY A 20 20.49 -8.43 10.69
CA GLY A 20 20.97 -9.45 9.74
C GLY A 20 19.92 -10.49 9.32
N SER A 21 18.76 -10.54 9.97
CA SER A 21 17.66 -11.40 9.55
C SER A 21 16.85 -10.80 8.40
N THR A 22 16.28 -11.67 7.57
CA THR A 22 15.40 -11.31 6.46
C THR A 22 14.01 -11.92 6.64
N VAL A 23 13.01 -11.30 6.02
CA VAL A 23 11.66 -11.87 5.98
C VAL A 23 11.70 -13.12 5.11
N ASN A 24 11.14 -14.21 5.62
CA ASN A 24 10.94 -15.46 4.90
C ASN A 24 9.48 -15.88 5.03
N SER A 25 9.06 -16.90 4.28
CA SER A 25 7.65 -17.34 4.29
C SER A 25 7.19 -17.73 5.70
N ALA A 26 8.02 -18.43 6.48
CA ALA A 26 7.63 -18.92 7.81
C ALA A 26 7.38 -17.77 8.79
N ASN A 27 8.33 -16.84 8.94
CA ASN A 27 8.17 -15.71 9.85
C ASN A 27 7.10 -14.72 9.37
N TYR A 28 6.88 -14.62 8.06
CA TYR A 28 5.78 -13.83 7.51
C TYR A 28 4.41 -14.44 7.85
N CYS A 29 4.26 -15.76 7.72
CA CYS A 29 3.01 -16.46 8.12
C CYS A 29 2.71 -16.30 9.61
N GLU A 30 3.71 -16.38 10.47
CA GLU A 30 3.55 -16.10 11.90
C GLU A 30 3.10 -14.66 12.15
N LEU A 31 3.69 -13.71 11.44
CA LEU A 31 3.31 -12.31 11.51
C LEU A 31 1.86 -12.07 11.07
N LEU A 32 1.40 -12.71 9.98
CA LEU A 32 -0.01 -12.63 9.54
C LEU A 32 -0.98 -13.15 10.62
N ARG A 33 -0.63 -14.23 11.31
CA ARG A 33 -1.43 -14.75 12.45
C ARG A 33 -1.46 -13.75 13.61
N GLN A 34 -0.35 -13.07 13.87
CA GLN A 34 -0.31 -11.99 14.87
C GLN A 34 -1.17 -10.80 14.45
N VAL A 35 -1.11 -10.40 13.18
CA VAL A 35 -1.95 -9.34 12.61
C VAL A 35 -3.43 -9.67 12.81
N LYS A 36 -3.88 -10.91 12.61
CA LYS A 36 -5.27 -11.32 12.88
C LYS A 36 -5.68 -11.07 14.34
N LYS A 37 -4.80 -11.37 15.30
CA LYS A 37 -5.04 -11.09 16.73
C LYS A 37 -5.11 -9.58 16.98
N ASP A 38 -4.21 -8.82 16.38
CA ASP A 38 -4.15 -7.36 16.53
C ASP A 38 -5.37 -6.66 15.92
N ILE A 39 -5.87 -7.11 14.76
CA ILE A 39 -7.13 -6.65 14.17
C ILE A 39 -8.28 -6.90 15.14
N LYS A 40 -8.37 -8.11 15.71
CA LYS A 40 -9.41 -8.46 16.68
C LYS A 40 -9.40 -7.51 17.90
N ASN A 41 -8.21 -7.13 18.35
CA ASN A 41 -8.04 -6.27 19.53
C ASN A 41 -8.25 -4.78 19.23
N LYS A 42 -7.67 -4.28 18.14
CA LYS A 42 -7.58 -2.84 17.82
C LYS A 42 -8.71 -2.33 16.92
N ARG A 43 -9.47 -3.22 16.28
CA ARG A 43 -10.57 -2.91 15.35
C ARG A 43 -11.86 -3.66 15.73
N ARG A 44 -12.18 -3.64 17.03
CA ARG A 44 -13.42 -4.24 17.56
C ARG A 44 -14.63 -3.67 16.79
N GLY A 45 -15.49 -4.55 16.26
CA GLY A 45 -16.66 -4.16 15.47
C GLY A 45 -16.50 -4.22 13.94
N HIS A 46 -15.27 -4.34 13.40
CA HIS A 46 -15.03 -4.44 11.95
C HIS A 46 -14.86 -5.88 11.43
N GLN A 47 -14.92 -6.88 12.31
CA GLN A 47 -14.60 -8.28 11.98
C GLN A 47 -15.61 -8.93 11.02
N SER A 48 -16.84 -8.43 10.96
CA SER A 48 -17.89 -8.95 10.08
C SER A 48 -17.73 -8.54 8.61
N LYS A 49 -16.82 -7.61 8.29
CA LYS A 49 -16.66 -7.07 6.93
C LYS A 49 -15.62 -7.80 6.07
N GLY A 50 -14.99 -8.84 6.61
CA GLY A 50 -13.83 -9.48 5.98
C GLY A 50 -12.58 -8.60 6.02
N VAL A 51 -11.44 -9.18 5.62
CA VAL A 51 -10.16 -8.47 5.50
C VAL A 51 -9.67 -8.63 4.07
N ILE A 52 -9.37 -7.50 3.43
CA ILE A 52 -8.68 -7.45 2.15
C ILE A 52 -7.23 -7.08 2.45
N LEU A 53 -6.31 -7.99 2.16
CA LEU A 53 -4.88 -7.82 2.31
C LEU A 53 -4.29 -7.27 1.01
N HIS A 54 -3.52 -6.19 1.10
CA HIS A 54 -2.70 -5.69 0.00
C HIS A 54 -1.23 -5.70 0.42
N HIS A 55 -0.40 -6.42 -0.32
CA HIS A 55 1.06 -6.47 -0.17
C HIS A 55 1.73 -6.65 -1.55
N ASP A 56 3.03 -6.45 -1.61
CA ASP A 56 3.82 -6.64 -2.83
C ASP A 56 4.10 -8.13 -3.11
N ASN A 57 4.57 -8.42 -4.32
CA ASN A 57 4.87 -9.78 -4.78
C ASN A 57 6.27 -10.28 -4.37
N ALA A 58 6.80 -9.84 -3.23
CA ALA A 58 8.07 -10.35 -2.74
C ALA A 58 8.01 -11.88 -2.57
N ARG A 59 9.12 -12.59 -2.80
CA ARG A 59 9.14 -14.07 -2.76
C ARG A 59 8.53 -14.69 -1.48
N PRO A 60 8.77 -14.15 -0.28
CA PRO A 60 8.11 -14.64 0.94
C PRO A 60 6.59 -14.47 0.91
N HIS A 61 6.08 -13.44 0.24
CA HIS A 61 4.66 -13.08 0.22
C HIS A 61 3.85 -13.95 -0.76
N THR A 62 4.48 -14.39 -1.85
CA THR A 62 3.86 -15.25 -2.87
C THR A 62 4.14 -16.73 -2.67
N ALA A 63 4.87 -17.10 -1.60
CA ALA A 63 5.17 -18.49 -1.30
C ALA A 63 3.89 -19.30 -1.04
N ALA A 64 3.87 -20.57 -1.45
CA ALA A 64 2.69 -21.44 -1.30
C ALA A 64 2.16 -21.48 0.14
N GLN A 65 3.05 -21.57 1.13
CA GLN A 65 2.70 -21.56 2.54
C GLN A 65 2.04 -20.24 2.98
N THR A 66 2.48 -19.11 2.43
CA THR A 66 1.90 -17.80 2.71
C THR A 66 0.51 -17.65 2.10
N VAL A 67 0.34 -18.04 0.84
CA VAL A 67 -0.97 -18.06 0.18
C VAL A 67 -1.95 -18.96 0.93
N GLN A 68 -1.49 -20.16 1.33
CA GLN A 68 -2.29 -21.05 2.18
C GLN A 68 -2.67 -20.40 3.51
N THR A 69 -1.73 -19.76 4.19
CA THR A 69 -2.00 -19.07 5.46
C THR A 69 -3.02 -17.95 5.28
N ILE A 70 -2.93 -17.15 4.22
CA ILE A 70 -3.91 -16.09 3.91
C ILE A 70 -5.32 -16.68 3.75
N ASN A 71 -5.45 -17.79 3.01
CA ASN A 71 -6.72 -18.50 2.85
C ASN A 71 -7.27 -19.05 4.17
N GLU A 72 -6.43 -19.66 5.00
CA GLU A 72 -6.80 -20.16 6.34
C GLU A 72 -7.25 -19.03 7.28
N LEU A 73 -6.68 -17.83 7.12
CA LEU A 73 -7.11 -16.65 7.88
C LEU A 73 -8.47 -16.12 7.42
N GLY A 74 -8.95 -16.52 6.24
CA GLY A 74 -10.19 -16.07 5.62
C GLY A 74 -10.06 -14.67 5.01
N TRP A 75 -8.87 -14.31 4.53
CA TRP A 75 -8.58 -12.99 3.98
C TRP A 75 -8.58 -13.05 2.45
N GLU A 76 -9.10 -12.00 1.83
CA GLU A 76 -9.00 -11.79 0.39
C GLU A 76 -7.64 -11.15 0.08
N LEU A 77 -6.91 -11.70 -0.90
CA LEU A 77 -5.67 -11.11 -1.37
C LEU A 77 -5.95 -10.20 -2.58
N LEU A 78 -5.66 -8.92 -2.43
CA LEU A 78 -5.78 -7.96 -3.51
C LEU A 78 -4.63 -8.14 -4.51
N PRO A 79 -4.90 -8.30 -5.82
CA PRO A 79 -3.86 -8.43 -6.82
C PRO A 79 -2.95 -7.19 -6.84
N HIS A 80 -1.64 -7.43 -6.90
CA HIS A 80 -0.64 -6.38 -7.04
C HIS A 80 0.20 -6.65 -8.30
N PRO A 81 0.39 -5.68 -9.20
CA PRO A 81 1.27 -5.86 -10.35
C PRO A 81 2.75 -5.91 -9.94
N PRO A 82 3.62 -6.63 -10.68
CA PRO A 82 5.06 -6.61 -10.42
C PRO A 82 5.66 -5.20 -10.48
N ASP A 83 6.71 -4.96 -9.70
CA ASP A 83 7.55 -3.74 -9.74
C ASP A 83 6.78 -2.40 -9.69
N SER A 84 5.67 -2.37 -8.95
CA SER A 84 4.72 -1.23 -8.89
C SER A 84 4.64 -0.56 -7.51
N PRO A 85 5.75 0.00 -6.98
CA PRO A 85 5.75 0.68 -5.68
C PRO A 85 4.85 1.93 -5.66
N ASP A 86 4.57 2.52 -6.83
CA ASP A 86 3.62 3.62 -6.98
C ASP A 86 2.16 3.20 -6.76
N LEU A 87 1.89 1.90 -6.66
CA LEU A 87 0.60 1.31 -6.30
C LEU A 87 0.61 0.66 -4.89
N ALA A 88 1.69 0.80 -4.14
CA ALA A 88 1.79 0.31 -2.77
C ALA A 88 1.70 1.47 -1.77
N PRO A 89 0.63 1.58 -0.96
CA PRO A 89 0.47 2.68 -0.01
C PRO A 89 1.64 2.84 0.96
N SER A 90 2.25 1.73 1.38
CA SER A 90 3.44 1.78 2.24
C SER A 90 4.61 2.50 1.57
N ASP A 91 4.82 2.30 0.27
CA ASP A 91 5.93 2.88 -0.47
C ASP A 91 5.68 4.33 -0.85
N PHE A 92 4.54 4.65 -1.47
CA PHE A 92 4.28 6.00 -1.97
C PHE A 92 3.82 6.99 -0.90
N HIS A 93 3.37 6.53 0.27
CA HIS A 93 2.79 7.40 1.31
C HIS A 93 3.44 7.25 2.67
N LEU A 94 3.71 6.04 3.16
CA LEU A 94 4.19 5.84 4.54
C LEU A 94 5.71 6.02 4.67
N PHE A 95 6.49 5.37 3.82
CA PHE A 95 7.95 5.31 3.99
C PHE A 95 8.68 6.58 3.61
N GLY A 96 8.12 7.41 2.72
CA GLY A 96 8.71 8.72 2.38
C GLY A 96 8.84 9.64 3.59
N PRO A 97 7.73 9.98 4.27
CA PRO A 97 7.74 10.78 5.50
C PRO A 97 8.56 10.14 6.63
N LEU A 98 8.49 8.81 6.81
CA LEU A 98 9.30 8.12 7.82
C LEU A 98 10.80 8.30 7.57
N LYS A 99 11.25 8.13 6.32
CA LYS A 99 12.65 8.35 5.93
C LYS A 99 13.06 9.80 6.12
N ALA A 100 12.17 10.75 5.87
CA ALA A 100 12.45 12.17 6.10
C ALA A 100 12.62 12.46 7.60
N PHE A 101 11.81 11.85 8.46
CA PHE A 101 11.89 11.98 9.91
C PHE A 101 13.19 11.41 10.49
N THR A 102 13.67 10.27 9.97
CA THR A 102 14.91 9.64 10.46
C THR A 102 16.18 10.15 9.76
N ARG A 103 16.04 11.03 8.75
CA ARG A 103 17.17 11.52 7.95
C ARG A 103 18.11 12.37 8.82
N GLY A 104 19.39 12.04 8.76
CA GLY A 104 20.45 12.81 9.45
C GLY A 104 20.62 12.47 10.93
N THR A 105 19.75 11.62 11.48
CA THR A 105 19.84 11.17 12.88
C THR A 105 20.73 9.95 12.98
N LYS A 106 21.70 9.98 13.89
CA LYS A 106 22.45 8.80 14.33
C LYS A 106 21.78 8.25 15.58
N PHE A 107 21.44 6.96 15.55
CA PHE A 107 20.91 6.25 16.71
C PHE A 107 22.05 5.44 17.34
N GLU A 108 22.08 5.42 18.66
CA GLU A 108 23.08 4.73 19.48
C GLU A 108 22.84 3.23 19.55
N SER A 109 21.59 2.79 19.32
CA SER A 109 21.23 1.37 19.35
C SER A 109 20.07 1.01 18.41
N ASP A 110 19.96 -0.29 18.11
CA ASP A 110 18.82 -0.84 17.37
C ASP A 110 17.50 -0.64 18.15
N ASP A 111 17.52 -0.65 19.47
CA ASP A 111 16.30 -0.49 20.28
C ASP A 111 15.82 0.96 20.33
N GLU A 112 16.74 1.91 20.30
CA GLU A 112 16.42 3.33 20.17
C GLU A 112 15.67 3.60 18.86
N ILE A 113 16.23 3.16 17.71
CA ILE A 113 15.56 3.38 16.42
C ILE A 113 14.22 2.62 16.34
N LYS A 114 14.13 1.39 16.86
CA LYS A 114 12.85 0.65 16.92
C LYS A 114 11.80 1.44 17.71
N SER A 115 12.18 2.00 18.86
CA SER A 115 11.29 2.80 19.70
C SER A 115 10.83 4.06 18.97
N VAL A 116 11.79 4.86 18.48
CA VAL A 116 11.54 6.13 17.79
C VAL A 116 10.67 5.95 16.55
N VAL A 117 10.94 4.92 15.73
CA VAL A 117 10.14 4.61 14.54
C VAL A 117 8.73 4.15 14.92
N SER A 118 8.61 3.31 15.96
CA SER A 118 7.31 2.83 16.42
C SER A 118 6.45 3.97 16.97
N ASP A 119 7.06 4.88 17.71
CA ASP A 119 6.39 6.06 18.23
C ASP A 119 6.00 6.99 17.09
N TRP A 120 6.88 7.26 16.14
CA TRP A 120 6.52 8.06 14.96
C TRP A 120 5.29 7.50 14.23
N LEU A 121 5.25 6.18 14.01
CA LEU A 121 4.10 5.51 13.39
C LEU A 121 2.82 5.70 14.23
N ARG A 122 2.89 5.50 15.55
CA ARG A 122 1.73 5.65 16.44
C ARG A 122 1.22 7.09 16.57
N HIS A 123 2.08 8.08 16.38
CA HIS A 123 1.72 9.50 16.49
C HIS A 123 1.14 10.08 15.19
N GLN A 124 1.19 9.38 14.06
CA GLN A 124 0.52 9.85 12.85
C GLN A 124 -1.01 9.85 13.03
N SER A 125 -1.67 10.87 12.49
CA SER A 125 -3.12 11.01 12.61
C SER A 125 -3.87 9.93 11.82
N LYS A 126 -5.12 9.66 12.20
CA LYS A 126 -6.01 8.78 11.40
C LYS A 126 -6.16 9.31 9.97
N ASP A 127 -6.24 10.62 9.79
CA ASP A 127 -6.35 11.24 8.47
C ASP A 127 -5.11 11.00 7.61
N PHE A 128 -3.91 11.01 8.19
CA PHE A 128 -2.69 10.64 7.48
C PHE A 128 -2.82 9.24 6.88
N TYR A 129 -3.26 8.26 7.65
CA TYR A 129 -3.42 6.89 7.16
C TYR A 129 -4.59 6.74 6.19
N ALA A 130 -5.73 7.32 6.50
CA ALA A 130 -6.89 7.29 5.63
C ALA A 130 -6.60 7.90 4.26
N GLU A 131 -5.81 8.98 4.21
CA GLU A 131 -5.37 9.60 2.97
C GLU A 131 -4.48 8.68 2.12
N GLY A 132 -3.56 7.94 2.75
CA GLY A 132 -2.72 6.97 2.04
C GLY A 132 -3.54 5.88 1.33
N ILE A 133 -4.58 5.37 1.99
CA ILE A 133 -5.49 4.39 1.39
C ILE A 133 -6.38 5.02 0.31
N ARG A 134 -6.92 6.22 0.52
CA ARG A 134 -7.77 6.90 -0.49
C ARG A 134 -6.99 7.23 -1.76
N LYS A 135 -5.73 7.63 -1.64
CA LYS A 135 -4.84 7.87 -2.79
C LYS A 135 -4.64 6.64 -3.67
N LEU A 136 -4.80 5.43 -3.12
CA LEU A 136 -4.68 4.19 -3.90
C LEU A 136 -5.73 4.13 -5.02
N VAL A 137 -6.97 4.54 -4.74
CA VAL A 137 -8.06 4.58 -5.74
C VAL A 137 -7.68 5.48 -6.91
N HIS A 138 -7.24 6.70 -6.61
CA HIS A 138 -6.81 7.66 -7.64
C HIS A 138 -5.58 7.17 -8.42
N ARG A 139 -4.65 6.47 -7.75
CA ARG A 139 -3.46 5.91 -8.39
C ARG A 139 -3.80 4.76 -9.35
N TRP A 140 -4.79 3.92 -9.03
CA TRP A 140 -5.29 2.91 -9.96
C TRP A 140 -5.93 3.53 -11.20
N GLU A 141 -6.82 4.52 -11.03
CA GLU A 141 -7.42 5.25 -12.17
C GLU A 141 -6.35 5.84 -13.09
N LYS A 142 -5.32 6.44 -12.48
CA LYS A 142 -4.21 7.05 -13.21
C LYS A 142 -3.35 6.00 -13.91
N CYS A 143 -3.07 4.86 -13.29
CA CYS A 143 -2.36 3.73 -13.90
C CYS A 143 -3.09 3.20 -15.15
N VAL A 144 -4.42 3.04 -15.08
CA VAL A 144 -5.25 2.68 -16.23
C VAL A 144 -5.17 3.73 -17.32
N THR A 145 -5.24 5.01 -16.95
CA THR A 145 -5.16 6.14 -17.90
C THR A 145 -3.83 6.18 -18.66
N VAL A 146 -2.72 5.76 -18.03
CA VAL A 146 -1.39 5.71 -18.66
C VAL A 146 -1.03 4.32 -19.21
N LEU A 147 -2.02 3.43 -19.36
CA LEU A 147 -1.86 2.08 -19.91
C LEU A 147 -0.78 1.25 -19.18
N GLY A 148 -0.69 1.39 -17.86
CA GLY A 148 0.24 0.63 -17.02
C GLY A 148 1.65 1.22 -16.91
N ASP A 149 1.91 2.43 -17.44
CA ASP A 149 3.15 3.15 -17.16
C ASP A 149 3.17 3.74 -15.73
N TYR A 150 4.35 4.13 -15.25
CA TYR A 150 4.53 4.68 -13.92
C TYR A 150 3.71 5.96 -13.72
N VAL A 151 2.92 5.98 -12.64
CA VAL A 151 1.99 7.07 -12.30
C VAL A 151 2.70 8.41 -12.10
N GLU A 152 3.98 8.38 -11.70
CA GLU A 152 4.78 9.58 -11.41
C GLU A 152 5.37 10.23 -12.68
N LYS A 153 5.42 9.53 -13.82
CA LYS A 153 6.14 9.99 -15.04
C LYS A 153 5.29 10.78 -16.03
N LEU A 154 4.10 11.22 -15.64
CA LEU A 154 3.21 11.98 -16.54
C LEU A 154 3.76 13.38 -16.86
N LYS A 155 4.47 13.49 -17.98
CA LYS A 155 4.74 14.77 -18.65
C LYS A 155 3.44 15.25 -19.32
N LYS A 156 3.14 16.56 -19.23
CA LYS A 156 1.96 17.22 -19.85
C LYS A 156 1.72 16.82 -21.32
N SER A 157 2.79 16.53 -22.07
CA SER A 157 2.74 16.10 -23.47
C SER A 157 2.10 14.71 -23.68
N LYS A 158 2.25 13.78 -22.72
CA LYS A 158 1.70 12.41 -22.83
C LYS A 158 0.20 12.38 -22.51
N LEU A 159 -0.29 13.33 -21.70
CA LEU A 159 -1.72 13.51 -21.42
C LEU A 159 -2.50 13.94 -22.68
N LEU A 160 -1.91 14.81 -23.51
CA LEU A 160 -2.48 15.26 -24.77
C LEU A 160 -2.58 14.12 -25.79
N SER A 161 -1.54 13.28 -25.91
CA SER A 161 -1.59 12.11 -26.80
C SER A 161 -2.60 11.05 -26.35
N VAL A 162 -2.79 10.86 -25.03
CA VAL A 162 -3.77 9.91 -24.49
C VAL A 162 -5.20 10.42 -24.70
N LEU A 163 -5.45 11.73 -24.51
CA LEU A 163 -6.74 12.35 -24.84
C LEU A 163 -7.06 12.25 -26.33
N GLU A 164 -6.07 12.35 -27.22
CA GLU A 164 -6.26 12.14 -28.67
C GLU A 164 -6.55 10.67 -29.05
N VAL A 165 -6.09 9.70 -28.25
CA VAL A 165 -6.36 8.26 -28.47
C VAL A 165 -7.73 7.85 -27.89
N LEU A 166 -8.16 8.45 -26.78
CA LEU A 166 -9.43 8.14 -26.12
C LEU A 166 -10.63 8.91 -26.69
N ILE A 167 -10.39 10.02 -27.41
CA ILE A 167 -11.41 10.73 -28.17
C ILE A 167 -11.16 10.43 -29.66
N PRO A 168 -11.84 9.43 -30.26
CA PRO A 168 -11.70 9.19 -31.69
C PRO A 168 -12.10 10.46 -32.45
N LYS A 169 -11.19 10.99 -33.26
CA LYS A 169 -11.37 12.21 -34.08
C LYS A 169 -12.51 12.12 -35.12
N ASN A 170 -13.32 11.06 -35.11
CA ASN A 170 -14.45 10.82 -36.01
C ASN A 170 -15.63 10.13 -35.30
N SER A 171 -16.05 10.61 -34.12
CA SER A 171 -17.35 10.21 -33.56
C SER A 171 -18.46 11.03 -34.22
N PRO A 172 -19.41 10.42 -34.97
CA PRO A 172 -20.46 11.14 -35.68
C PRO A 172 -21.56 11.74 -34.79
N TYR A 173 -21.40 11.72 -33.45
CA TYR A 173 -22.41 12.16 -32.50
C TYR A 173 -22.30 13.63 -32.03
N LEU A 174 -21.44 14.45 -32.65
CA LEU A 174 -21.28 15.87 -32.28
C LEU A 174 -21.75 16.89 -33.34
N LEU A 175 -22.51 16.47 -34.37
CA LEU A 175 -22.96 17.39 -35.42
C LEU A 175 -24.46 17.73 -35.41
N ASN A 176 -25.28 17.24 -34.47
CA ASN A 176 -26.72 17.59 -34.45
C ASN A 176 -27.34 17.58 -33.03
N ASP A 177 -26.97 18.51 -32.14
CA ASP A 177 -27.86 18.89 -31.02
C ASP A 177 -28.26 20.37 -31.15
N PRO A 178 -29.53 20.70 -31.46
CA PRO A 178 -30.01 22.06 -31.61
C PRO A 178 -30.46 22.71 -30.29
N ARG A 179 -29.88 22.35 -29.14
CA ARG A 179 -30.24 22.93 -27.83
C ARG A 179 -29.05 23.50 -27.05
N ILE A 180 -28.18 24.22 -27.76
CA ILE A 180 -27.56 25.43 -27.19
C ILE A 180 -28.59 26.56 -27.36
#